data_AF-A0A921DWV9-F1
#
_entry.id   AF-A0A921DWV9-F1
#
_cell.length_a   1.000
_cell.length_b   1.000
_cell.length_c   1.000
_cell.angle_alpha   90.00
_cell.angle_beta   90.00
_cell.angle_gamma   90.00
#
_symmetry.space_group_name_H-M   'P 1'
#
loop_
_entity.id
_entity.type
_entity.pdbx_description
1 polymer ?
#
loop_
_entity_poly.entity_id
_entity_poly.type
_entity_poly.pdbx_seq_one_letter_code
_entity_poly.pdbx_strand_id
1 'polypeptide(L)'
;TIIEEVNSNQTQSVEYMLGQTLDLEGHDVLESEYVGDFRVIQQNDHFRMVLVQDGVVTGGYTNSSNVAFDRINIEGLYQSDIREIYGEPESHLRRGMKRMNVQNDEYDVFDLGDRIVYFFYDIHRDYAANGMLIFMKDEYTIFDSLYNHPSEENNERMLFYLVNATRQEYGYSILQRDETAVDAARGHSIDMATNNYFEHVSPSGVVLKDRLQASNVAFRFAGENIATGHTSSIFVHHSLLNSMDHRKNLLHSDFTHLGIGVAYNELDVPYYTENYVQK
;
A
#
# COMPACT_ATOMS: atom_id res chain seq x y z
N THR A 1 -48.65 15.96 -12.36
CA THR A 1 -47.42 16.37 -11.65
C THR A 1 -46.43 15.26 -11.82
N ILE A 2 -45.39 15.48 -12.64
CA ILE A 2 -44.30 14.53 -12.81
C ILE A 2 -43.43 14.72 -11.57
N ILE A 3 -43.36 13.69 -10.73
CA ILE A 3 -42.41 13.64 -9.62
C ILE A 3 -41.11 13.15 -10.26
N GLU A 4 -40.18 14.06 -10.50
CA GLU A 4 -38.80 13.69 -10.78
C GLU A 4 -38.18 13.30 -9.43
N GLU A 5 -38.00 11.99 -9.22
CA GLU A 5 -37.10 11.48 -8.20
C GLU A 5 -35.68 11.89 -8.59
N VAL A 6 -35.20 12.96 -7.96
CA VAL A 6 -33.78 13.26 -7.92
C VAL A 6 -33.14 12.17 -7.06
N ASN A 7 -32.65 11.10 -7.70
CA ASN A 7 -31.70 10.19 -7.08
C ASN A 7 -30.43 10.99 -6.79
N SER A 8 -30.39 11.65 -5.63
CA SER A 8 -29.14 12.02 -5.01
C SER A 8 -28.43 10.71 -4.67
N ASN A 9 -27.44 10.33 -5.47
CA ASN A 9 -26.44 9.37 -5.03
C ASN A 9 -25.74 10.01 -3.81
N GLN A 10 -26.27 9.79 -2.61
CA GLN A 10 -25.52 10.01 -1.39
C GLN A 10 -24.41 8.98 -1.40
N THR A 11 -23.20 9.41 -1.75
CA THR A 11 -22.00 8.62 -1.55
C THR A 11 -21.93 8.32 -0.06
N GLN A 12 -22.20 7.07 0.33
CA GLN A 12 -22.27 6.69 1.73
C GLN A 12 -20.85 6.69 2.30
N SER A 13 -20.47 7.75 3.00
CA SER A 13 -19.20 7.82 3.72
C SER A 13 -19.15 6.74 4.80
N VAL A 14 -18.05 5.99 4.88
CA VAL A 14 -17.80 4.99 5.91
C VAL A 14 -16.86 5.59 6.94
N GLU A 15 -17.22 5.51 8.22
CA GLU A 15 -16.43 6.07 9.32
C GLU A 15 -16.01 4.98 10.31
N TYR A 16 -14.74 4.99 10.70
CA TYR A 16 -14.18 4.15 11.75
C TYR A 16 -13.68 5.04 12.88
N MET A 17 -14.05 4.69 14.11
CA MET A 17 -13.57 5.38 15.30
C MET A 17 -12.51 4.53 15.98
N LEU A 18 -11.35 5.11 16.23
CA LEU A 18 -10.27 4.46 16.95
C LEU A 18 -10.69 4.23 18.41
N GLY A 19 -10.32 3.08 18.97
CA GLY A 19 -10.68 2.65 20.32
C GLY A 19 -12.03 1.96 20.41
N GLN A 20 -12.77 1.81 19.31
CA GLN A 20 -14.01 1.06 19.29
C GLN A 20 -13.77 -0.42 18.97
N THR A 21 -14.56 -1.29 19.60
CA THR A 21 -14.64 -2.69 19.21
C THR A 21 -15.47 -2.81 17.95
N LEU A 22 -14.99 -3.60 17.00
CA LEU A 22 -15.70 -3.87 15.77
C LEU A 22 -15.61 -5.35 15.43
N ASP A 23 -16.76 -5.96 15.16
CA ASP A 23 -16.80 -7.31 14.62
C ASP A 23 -16.46 -7.27 13.12
N LEU A 24 -15.28 -7.79 12.81
CA LEU A 24 -14.76 -7.91 11.44
C LEU A 24 -14.54 -9.38 11.07
N GLU A 25 -15.33 -10.29 11.65
CA GLU A 25 -15.33 -11.70 11.23
C GLU A 25 -15.62 -11.84 9.73
N GLY A 26 -14.92 -12.81 9.10
CA GLY A 26 -15.07 -13.09 7.67
C GLY A 26 -14.30 -12.17 6.73
N HIS A 27 -13.64 -11.12 7.24
CA HIS A 27 -12.72 -10.30 6.46
C HIS A 27 -11.32 -10.91 6.40
N ASP A 28 -10.65 -10.70 5.27
CA ASP A 28 -9.27 -11.08 5.06
C ASP A 28 -8.36 -10.44 6.12
N VAL A 29 -7.47 -11.25 6.69
CA VAL A 29 -6.46 -10.80 7.64
C VAL A 29 -5.12 -10.68 6.93
N LEU A 30 -4.43 -9.56 7.18
CA LEU A 30 -3.04 -9.33 6.81
C LEU A 30 -2.27 -8.97 8.08
N GLU A 31 -1.23 -9.74 8.38
CA GLU A 31 -0.23 -9.34 9.38
C GLU A 31 0.38 -7.99 8.99
N SER A 32 0.81 -7.21 9.97
CA SER A 32 1.34 -5.86 9.74
C SER A 32 2.66 -5.59 10.46
N GLU A 33 3.26 -4.44 10.16
CA GLU A 33 4.42 -3.89 10.86
C GLU A 33 4.10 -3.27 12.23
N TYR A 34 2.82 -3.24 12.60
CA TYR A 34 2.28 -2.72 13.85
C TYR A 34 2.03 -3.86 14.87
N VAL A 35 1.43 -3.55 16.01
CA VAL A 35 1.06 -4.55 17.03
C VAL A 35 -0.18 -5.33 16.59
N GLY A 36 -1.15 -4.63 15.99
CA GLY A 36 -2.34 -5.23 15.41
C GLY A 36 -2.14 -5.78 14.00
N ASP A 37 -3.20 -6.41 13.49
CA ASP A 37 -3.28 -6.90 12.11
C ASP A 37 -4.31 -6.10 11.32
N PHE A 38 -4.09 -5.97 10.02
CA PHE A 38 -5.06 -5.36 9.13
C PHE A 38 -6.21 -6.33 8.80
N ARG A 39 -7.43 -5.79 8.79
CA ARG A 39 -8.63 -6.41 8.20
C ARG A 39 -8.93 -5.71 6.89
N VAL A 40 -8.88 -6.45 5.79
CA VAL A 40 -9.10 -5.91 4.44
C VAL A 40 -10.58 -5.85 4.14
N ILE A 41 -11.06 -4.67 3.76
CA ILE A 41 -12.47 -4.46 3.43
C ILE A 41 -12.58 -3.69 2.12
N GLN A 42 -13.14 -4.35 1.12
CA GLN A 42 -13.46 -3.77 -0.19
C GLN A 42 -14.96 -3.97 -0.43
N GLN A 43 -15.75 -2.93 -0.12
CA GLN A 43 -17.22 -2.94 -0.25
C GLN A 43 -17.66 -1.60 -0.81
N ASN A 44 -18.64 -1.63 -1.73
CA ASN A 44 -19.17 -0.43 -2.39
C ASN A 44 -18.07 0.47 -2.96
N ASP A 45 -17.04 -0.15 -3.55
CA ASP A 45 -15.89 0.54 -4.15
C ASP A 45 -15.02 1.36 -3.18
N HIS A 46 -15.20 1.20 -1.87
CA HIS A 46 -14.38 1.85 -0.85
C HIS A 46 -13.37 0.85 -0.29
N PHE A 47 -12.12 0.94 -0.75
CA PHE A 47 -11.04 0.14 -0.17
C PHE A 47 -10.60 0.72 1.17
N ARG A 48 -10.48 -0.14 2.19
CA ARG A 48 -9.81 0.17 3.44
C ARG A 48 -9.18 -1.07 4.05
N MET A 49 -8.12 -0.84 4.82
CA MET A 49 -7.55 -1.82 5.73
C MET A 49 -7.72 -1.27 7.15
N VAL A 50 -8.50 -1.95 8.00
CA VAL A 50 -8.72 -1.51 9.39
C VAL A 50 -7.71 -2.22 10.28
N LEU A 51 -6.88 -1.48 11.00
CA LEU A 51 -5.90 -2.06 11.93
C LEU A 51 -6.62 -2.43 13.22
N VAL A 52 -6.49 -3.69 13.64
CA VAL A 52 -7.19 -4.24 14.80
C VAL A 52 -6.22 -4.94 15.74
N GLN A 53 -6.27 -4.55 17.01
CA GLN A 53 -5.59 -5.22 18.11
C GLN A 53 -6.64 -5.66 19.15
N ASP A 54 -6.67 -6.95 19.49
CA ASP A 54 -7.59 -7.51 20.49
C ASP A 54 -9.08 -7.15 20.25
N GLY A 55 -9.49 -7.07 18.97
CA GLY A 55 -10.85 -6.71 18.55
C GLY A 55 -11.15 -5.20 18.59
N VAL A 56 -10.19 -4.38 18.97
CA VAL A 56 -10.30 -2.91 19.00
C VAL A 56 -9.65 -2.32 17.76
N VAL A 57 -10.33 -1.34 17.13
CA VAL A 57 -9.77 -0.56 16.02
C VAL A 57 -8.70 0.37 16.56
N THR A 58 -7.46 0.16 16.14
CA THR A 58 -6.31 0.98 16.57
C THR A 58 -5.75 1.83 15.44
N GLY A 59 -6.28 1.70 14.23
CA GLY A 59 -5.88 2.48 13.07
C GLY A 59 -6.50 2.00 11.78
N GLY A 60 -5.91 2.42 10.67
CA GLY A 60 -6.26 1.92 9.36
C GLY A 60 -5.59 2.68 8.22
N TYR A 61 -5.73 2.12 7.03
CA TYR A 61 -5.32 2.71 5.77
C TYR A 61 -6.51 2.79 4.82
N THR A 62 -6.56 3.85 4.01
CA THR A 62 -7.47 3.94 2.86
C THR A 62 -6.87 4.86 1.80
N ASN A 63 -7.18 4.58 0.53
CA ASN A 63 -6.96 5.48 -0.59
C ASN A 63 -8.28 6.05 -1.15
N SER A 64 -9.40 5.79 -0.47
CA SER A 64 -10.73 6.20 -0.91
C SER A 64 -11.16 7.47 -0.20
N SER A 65 -11.72 8.42 -0.96
CA SER A 65 -12.22 9.70 -0.41
C SER A 65 -13.41 9.51 0.53
N ASN A 66 -14.14 8.40 0.40
CA ASN A 66 -15.37 8.14 1.14
C ASN A 66 -15.15 7.37 2.45
N VAL A 67 -13.89 7.21 2.87
CA VAL A 67 -13.55 6.53 4.13
C VAL A 67 -12.90 7.53 5.06
N ALA A 68 -13.39 7.56 6.30
CA ALA A 68 -12.85 8.38 7.37
C ALA A 68 -12.41 7.52 8.56
N PHE A 69 -11.37 7.97 9.24
CA PHE A 69 -10.93 7.45 10.53
C PHE A 69 -10.86 8.61 11.52
N ASP A 70 -11.59 8.53 12.64
CA ASP A 70 -11.78 9.64 13.59
C ASP A 70 -12.12 10.97 12.89
N ARG A 71 -13.05 10.92 11.93
CA ARG A 71 -13.49 12.06 11.10
C ARG A 71 -12.42 12.66 10.17
N ILE A 72 -11.24 12.05 10.08
CA ILE A 72 -10.20 12.45 9.12
C ILE A 72 -10.42 11.66 7.83
N ASN A 73 -10.47 12.35 6.69
CA ASN A 73 -10.54 11.77 5.36
C ASN A 73 -9.61 12.54 4.40
N ILE A 74 -9.59 12.12 3.13
CA ILE A 74 -8.76 12.73 2.08
C ILE A 74 -9.59 13.34 0.94
N GLU A 75 -10.90 13.53 1.14
CA GLU A 75 -11.81 13.96 0.08
C GLU A 75 -11.46 15.36 -0.44
N GLY A 76 -10.97 15.42 -1.68
CA GLY A 76 -10.66 16.68 -2.34
C GLY A 76 -9.50 17.46 -1.72
N LEU A 77 -8.71 16.83 -0.85
CA LEU A 77 -7.59 17.48 -0.18
C LEU A 77 -6.30 17.38 -1.01
N TYR A 78 -5.57 18.49 -1.05
CA TYR A 78 -4.22 18.58 -1.55
C TYR A 78 -3.25 18.81 -0.39
N GLN A 79 -1.94 18.63 -0.63
CA GLN A 79 -0.91 18.86 0.38
C GLN A 79 -1.01 20.24 1.05
N SER A 80 -1.35 21.30 0.29
CA SER A 80 -1.54 22.64 0.85
C SER A 80 -2.68 22.70 1.86
N ASP A 81 -3.81 22.05 1.56
CA ASP A 81 -4.99 22.04 2.43
C ASP A 81 -4.68 21.26 3.71
N ILE A 82 -3.99 20.13 3.59
CA ILE A 82 -3.58 19.31 4.74
C ILE A 82 -2.63 20.11 5.66
N ARG A 83 -1.65 20.83 5.10
CA ARG A 83 -0.75 21.68 5.89
C ARG A 83 -1.46 22.90 6.49
N GLU A 84 -2.50 23.42 5.85
CA GLU A 84 -3.36 24.45 6.44
C GLU A 84 -4.17 23.93 7.63
N ILE A 85 -4.70 22.70 7.53
CA ILE A 85 -5.52 22.07 8.57
C ILE A 85 -4.68 21.61 9.76
N TYR A 86 -3.56 20.92 9.51
CA TYR A 86 -2.78 20.24 10.54
C TYR A 86 -1.48 20.95 10.92
N GLY A 87 -1.06 21.97 10.17
CA GLY A 87 0.15 22.73 10.41
C GLY A 87 1.39 22.13 9.73
N GLU A 88 2.56 22.33 10.34
CA GLU A 88 3.82 21.83 9.80
C GLU A 88 3.97 20.32 10.04
N PRO A 89 4.39 19.55 9.03
CA PRO A 89 4.59 18.11 9.18
C PRO A 89 5.81 17.80 10.06
N GLU A 90 5.76 16.65 10.71
CA GLU A 90 6.87 16.14 11.50
C GLU A 90 8.05 15.80 10.58
N SER A 91 9.25 16.23 10.98
CA SER A 91 10.49 15.82 10.32
C SER A 91 11.04 14.51 10.87
N HIS A 92 10.62 14.14 12.09
CA HIS A 92 11.09 12.94 12.77
C HIS A 92 10.00 12.27 13.59
N LEU A 93 9.97 10.95 13.59
CA LEU A 93 9.15 10.17 14.50
C LEU A 93 9.98 9.36 15.47
N ARG A 94 9.40 9.03 16.62
CA ARG A 94 10.00 8.15 17.60
C ARG A 94 9.43 6.73 17.46
N ARG A 95 10.32 5.74 17.31
CA ARG A 95 10.00 4.31 17.35
C ARG A 95 10.85 3.66 18.45
N GLY A 96 10.25 3.33 19.59
CA GLY A 96 11.00 2.92 20.79
C GLY A 96 12.03 3.97 21.22
N MET A 97 13.30 3.58 21.23
CA MET A 97 14.43 4.49 21.50
C MET A 97 14.97 5.21 20.26
N LYS A 98 14.55 4.81 19.06
CA LYS A 98 15.04 5.33 17.78
C LYS A 98 14.28 6.58 17.35
N ARG A 99 14.99 7.50 16.69
CA ARG A 99 14.43 8.67 16.02
C ARG A 99 14.56 8.46 14.51
N MET A 100 13.45 8.25 13.85
CA MET A 100 13.34 8.03 12.40
C MET A 100 13.23 9.38 11.70
N ASN A 101 13.98 9.58 10.61
CA ASN A 101 13.73 10.70 9.70
C ASN A 101 12.53 10.33 8.82
N VAL A 102 11.53 11.19 8.78
CA VAL A 102 10.28 10.98 8.03
C VAL A 102 9.99 12.10 7.04
N GLN A 103 10.91 13.08 6.92
CA GLN A 103 10.77 14.16 5.94
C GLN A 103 10.78 13.60 4.51
N ASN A 104 9.72 13.85 3.77
CA ASN A 104 9.52 13.38 2.39
C ASN A 104 8.63 14.37 1.62
N ASP A 105 8.73 14.36 0.29
CA ASP A 105 7.85 15.16 -0.59
C ASP A 105 6.58 14.38 -1.00
N GLU A 106 6.61 13.04 -0.93
CA GLU A 106 5.55 12.12 -1.34
C GLU A 106 4.49 11.88 -0.25
N TYR A 107 4.80 12.22 0.99
CA TYR A 107 3.86 12.15 2.11
C TYR A 107 4.24 13.13 3.21
N ASP A 108 3.23 13.58 3.96
CA ASP A 108 3.40 14.28 5.22
C ASP A 108 2.98 13.38 6.38
N VAL A 109 3.53 13.63 7.56
CA VAL A 109 3.15 12.94 8.78
C VAL A 109 2.93 13.91 9.92
N PHE A 110 1.88 13.66 10.69
CA PHE A 110 1.43 14.49 11.80
C PHE A 110 1.28 13.66 13.07
N ASP A 111 1.78 14.21 14.16
CA ASP A 111 1.54 13.72 15.52
C ASP A 111 0.34 14.48 16.11
N LEU A 112 -0.79 13.78 16.29
CA LEU A 112 -2.03 14.38 16.80
C LEU A 112 -2.27 14.05 18.29
N GLY A 113 -1.21 13.74 19.05
CA GLY A 113 -1.28 13.45 20.48
C GLY A 113 -1.30 11.96 20.79
N ASP A 114 -2.43 11.28 20.61
CA ASP A 114 -2.58 9.82 20.86
C ASP A 114 -2.42 8.96 19.59
N ARG A 115 -2.37 9.60 18.42
CA ARG A 115 -2.27 8.95 17.11
C ARG A 115 -1.29 9.65 16.17
N ILE A 116 -0.77 8.89 15.22
CA ILE A 116 0.02 9.36 14.09
C ILE A 116 -0.84 9.25 12.83
N VAL A 117 -0.74 10.25 11.95
CA VAL A 117 -1.43 10.25 10.65
C VAL A 117 -0.41 10.56 9.55
N TYR A 118 -0.35 9.70 8.55
CA TYR A 118 0.33 9.95 7.28
C TYR A 118 -0.71 10.30 6.22
N PHE A 119 -0.41 11.32 5.44
CA PHE A 119 -1.11 11.62 4.19
C PHE A 119 -0.14 11.42 3.03
N PHE A 120 -0.51 10.54 2.11
CA PHE A 120 0.27 10.26 0.90
C PHE A 120 -0.27 11.08 -0.26
N TYR A 121 0.63 11.52 -1.13
CA TYR A 121 0.33 12.41 -2.24
C TYR A 121 0.69 11.75 -3.58
N ASP A 122 -0.10 12.05 -4.61
CA ASP A 122 0.31 11.85 -6.00
C ASP A 122 1.04 13.11 -6.49
N ILE A 123 2.37 13.06 -6.53
CA ILE A 123 3.19 14.19 -6.95
C ILE A 123 2.98 14.56 -8.44
N HIS A 124 2.36 13.66 -9.21
CA HIS A 124 2.04 13.85 -10.63
C HIS A 124 0.61 14.37 -10.84
N ARG A 125 -0.15 14.61 -9.77
CA ARG A 125 -1.51 15.18 -9.79
C ARG A 125 -1.65 16.32 -8.80
N ASP A 126 -0.75 17.30 -8.92
CA ASP A 126 -0.73 18.52 -8.10
C ASP A 126 -0.69 18.26 -6.59
N TYR A 127 -0.04 17.16 -6.17
CA TYR A 127 0.00 16.72 -4.76
C TYR A 127 -1.40 16.47 -4.17
N ALA A 128 -2.33 15.96 -4.97
CA ALA A 128 -3.60 15.45 -4.47
C ALA A 128 -3.37 14.29 -3.49
N ALA A 129 -4.07 14.31 -2.35
CA ALA A 129 -4.03 13.21 -1.39
C ALA A 129 -4.60 11.95 -2.05
N ASN A 130 -3.82 10.86 -2.00
CA ASN A 130 -4.18 9.58 -2.63
C ASN A 130 -4.09 8.39 -1.65
N GLY A 131 -3.84 8.67 -0.37
CA GLY A 131 -3.74 7.66 0.67
C GLY A 131 -3.69 8.33 2.03
N MET A 132 -4.25 7.66 3.03
CA MET A 132 -4.13 8.03 4.43
C MET A 132 -3.86 6.77 5.24
N LEU A 133 -2.88 6.85 6.14
CA LEU A 133 -2.59 5.84 7.14
C LEU A 133 -2.66 6.51 8.52
N ILE A 134 -3.46 5.97 9.42
CA ILE A 134 -3.62 6.47 10.78
C ILE A 134 -3.47 5.31 11.75
N PHE A 135 -2.80 5.52 12.88
CA PHE A 135 -2.70 4.52 13.95
C PHE A 135 -2.45 5.17 15.30
N MET A 136 -2.94 4.53 16.36
CA MET A 136 -2.60 4.89 17.74
C MET A 136 -1.10 4.76 17.98
N LYS A 137 -0.47 5.68 18.70
CA LYS A 137 0.99 5.67 18.88
C LYS A 137 1.54 4.37 19.46
N ASP A 138 0.80 3.75 20.36
CA ASP A 138 1.22 2.52 21.04
C ASP A 138 1.43 1.35 20.05
N GLU A 139 0.78 1.39 18.88
CA GLU A 139 1.00 0.45 17.76
C GLU A 139 2.41 0.48 17.18
N TYR A 140 3.13 1.57 17.38
CA TYR A 140 4.41 1.82 16.71
C TYR A 140 5.57 1.95 17.70
N THR A 141 5.30 2.39 18.93
CA THR A 141 6.34 2.76 19.89
C THR A 141 7.07 1.57 20.52
N ILE A 142 6.55 0.34 20.42
CA ILE A 142 7.11 -0.81 21.17
C ILE A 142 8.22 -1.58 20.43
N PHE A 143 8.51 -1.24 19.17
CA PHE A 143 9.47 -1.98 18.35
C PHE A 143 10.85 -1.31 18.32
N ASP A 144 11.90 -2.10 18.64
CA ASP A 144 13.30 -1.65 18.52
C ASP A 144 13.91 -2.00 17.15
N SER A 145 13.33 -2.93 16.38
CA SER A 145 13.80 -3.24 15.02
C SER A 145 13.46 -2.10 14.05
N LEU A 146 14.34 -1.90 13.04
CA LEU A 146 14.04 -0.99 11.93
C LEU A 146 12.92 -1.58 11.04
N TYR A 147 12.98 -2.89 10.85
CA TYR A 147 12.09 -3.68 10.03
C TYR A 147 11.29 -4.62 10.94
N ASN A 148 9.99 -4.37 11.07
CA ASN A 148 9.05 -5.32 11.64
C ASN A 148 8.21 -5.79 10.46
N HIS A 149 8.61 -6.88 9.83
CA HIS A 149 7.97 -7.30 8.59
C HIS A 149 6.98 -8.43 8.88
N PRO A 150 5.74 -8.33 8.37
CA PRO A 150 4.87 -9.49 8.30
C PRO A 150 5.46 -10.53 7.36
N SER A 151 4.86 -11.72 7.29
CA SER A 151 5.31 -12.75 6.33
C SER A 151 5.36 -12.21 4.88
N GLU A 152 6.24 -12.78 4.06
CA GLU A 152 6.37 -12.43 2.64
C GLU A 152 5.01 -12.50 1.93
N GLU A 153 4.23 -13.55 2.20
CA GLU A 153 2.89 -13.75 1.64
C GLU A 153 1.91 -12.64 2.05
N ASN A 154 1.94 -12.18 3.31
CA ASN A 154 1.09 -11.07 3.76
C ASN A 154 1.46 -9.77 3.05
N ASN A 155 2.75 -9.49 2.85
CA ASN A 155 3.19 -8.31 2.09
C ASN A 155 2.81 -8.39 0.60
N GLU A 156 2.92 -9.55 -0.02
CA GLU A 156 2.48 -9.75 -1.41
C GLU A 156 0.98 -9.52 -1.58
N ARG A 157 0.17 -10.06 -0.66
CA ARG A 157 -1.28 -9.85 -0.64
C ARG A 157 -1.62 -8.38 -0.41
N MET A 158 -0.94 -7.70 0.52
CA MET A 158 -1.14 -6.28 0.79
C MET A 158 -0.86 -5.43 -0.45
N LEU A 159 0.29 -5.62 -1.11
CA LEU A 159 0.62 -4.91 -2.36
C LEU A 159 -0.40 -5.17 -3.46
N PHE A 160 -0.88 -6.41 -3.60
CA PHE A 160 -1.91 -6.74 -4.59
C PHE A 160 -3.20 -5.95 -4.35
N TYR A 161 -3.63 -5.83 -3.09
CA TYR A 161 -4.77 -5.01 -2.71
C TYR A 161 -4.53 -3.53 -2.98
N LEU A 162 -3.36 -2.99 -2.62
CA LEU A 162 -3.01 -1.57 -2.81
C LEU A 162 -2.97 -1.18 -4.29
N VAL A 163 -2.35 -2.01 -5.14
CA VAL A 163 -2.30 -1.79 -6.60
C VAL A 163 -3.72 -1.76 -7.17
N ASN A 164 -4.55 -2.74 -6.84
CA ASN A 164 -5.91 -2.79 -7.36
C ASN A 164 -6.82 -1.68 -6.83
N ALA A 165 -6.70 -1.33 -5.55
CA ALA A 165 -7.40 -0.19 -4.98
C ALA A 165 -7.02 1.11 -5.70
N THR A 166 -5.74 1.30 -6.03
CA THR A 166 -5.28 2.49 -6.77
C THR A 166 -5.75 2.47 -8.22
N ARG A 167 -5.66 1.33 -8.90
CA ARG A 167 -6.19 1.19 -10.26
C ARG A 167 -7.67 1.54 -10.30
N GLN A 168 -8.45 1.07 -9.34
CA GLN A 168 -9.88 1.36 -9.24
C GLN A 168 -10.13 2.88 -9.05
N GLU A 169 -9.49 3.52 -8.07
CA GLU A 169 -9.62 4.97 -7.83
C GLU A 169 -9.18 5.82 -9.03
N TYR A 170 -8.30 5.30 -9.89
CA TYR A 170 -7.79 5.98 -11.08
C TYR A 170 -8.56 5.60 -12.36
N GLY A 171 -9.63 4.80 -12.23
CA GLY A 171 -10.50 4.41 -13.35
C GLY A 171 -9.95 3.30 -14.25
N TYR A 172 -8.96 2.54 -13.79
CA TYR A 172 -8.41 1.38 -14.48
C TYR A 172 -9.05 0.07 -14.00
N SER A 173 -9.16 -0.91 -14.89
CA SER A 173 -9.62 -2.25 -14.52
C SER A 173 -8.65 -2.91 -13.53
N ILE A 174 -9.21 -3.55 -12.51
CA ILE A 174 -8.42 -4.35 -11.56
C ILE A 174 -7.73 -5.53 -12.28
N LEU A 175 -6.56 -5.90 -11.77
CA LEU A 175 -5.75 -7.02 -12.23
C LEU A 175 -6.13 -8.28 -11.47
N GLN A 176 -6.13 -9.42 -12.16
CA GLN A 176 -6.29 -10.73 -11.54
C GLN A 176 -4.95 -11.22 -10.98
N ARG A 177 -4.96 -11.87 -9.82
CA ARG A 177 -3.75 -12.51 -9.30
C ARG A 177 -3.38 -13.70 -10.18
N ASP A 178 -2.10 -13.83 -10.53
CA ASP A 178 -1.59 -14.97 -11.28
C ASP A 178 -0.49 -15.70 -10.50
N GLU A 179 -0.77 -16.91 -10.05
CA GLU A 179 0.17 -17.70 -9.22
C GLU A 179 1.50 -17.98 -9.92
N THR A 180 1.48 -18.22 -11.23
CA THR A 180 2.73 -18.48 -11.98
C THR A 180 3.61 -17.23 -12.06
N ALA A 181 3.01 -16.05 -12.16
CA ALA A 181 3.71 -14.76 -12.14
C ALA A 181 4.20 -14.42 -10.73
N VAL A 182 3.44 -14.80 -9.69
CA VAL A 182 3.87 -14.72 -8.28
C VAL A 182 5.13 -15.55 -8.08
N ASP A 183 5.16 -16.80 -8.55
CA ASP A 183 6.34 -17.66 -8.42
C ASP A 183 7.57 -17.06 -9.12
N ALA A 184 7.40 -16.50 -10.32
CA ALA A 184 8.47 -15.78 -11.03
C ALA A 184 8.94 -14.53 -10.26
N ALA A 185 8.02 -13.76 -9.70
CA ALA A 185 8.34 -12.55 -8.93
C ALA A 185 9.06 -12.90 -7.62
N ARG A 186 8.59 -13.91 -6.88
CA ARG A 186 9.23 -14.42 -5.65
C ARG A 186 10.63 -14.89 -5.93
N GLY A 187 10.82 -15.66 -7.00
CA GLY A 187 12.15 -16.11 -7.42
C GLY A 187 13.12 -14.94 -7.66
N HIS A 188 12.65 -13.84 -8.26
CA HIS A 188 13.48 -12.65 -8.49
C HIS A 188 13.81 -11.90 -7.20
N SER A 189 12.83 -11.71 -6.31
CA SER A 189 13.06 -11.09 -5.00
C SER A 189 14.04 -11.91 -4.15
N ILE A 190 13.93 -13.24 -4.16
CA ILE A 190 14.87 -14.14 -3.48
C ILE A 190 16.27 -14.02 -4.07
N ASP A 191 16.38 -13.97 -5.40
CA ASP A 191 17.68 -13.83 -6.08
C ASP A 191 18.37 -12.50 -5.71
N MET A 192 17.63 -11.38 -5.78
CA MET A 192 18.11 -10.06 -5.36
C MET A 192 18.54 -10.03 -3.89
N ALA A 193 17.71 -10.60 -3.00
CA ALA A 193 17.98 -10.65 -1.57
C ALA A 193 19.20 -11.51 -1.22
N THR A 194 19.33 -12.68 -1.85
CA THR A 194 20.42 -13.63 -1.60
C THR A 194 21.74 -13.12 -2.15
N ASN A 195 21.72 -12.51 -3.33
CA ASN A 195 22.92 -12.07 -4.04
C ASN A 195 23.25 -10.57 -3.83
N ASN A 196 22.49 -9.88 -2.98
CA ASN A 196 22.68 -8.47 -2.60
C ASN A 196 22.83 -7.53 -3.80
N TYR A 197 21.91 -7.65 -4.77
CA TYR A 197 21.83 -6.75 -5.92
C TYR A 197 20.39 -6.24 -6.10
N PHE A 198 20.22 -5.16 -6.84
CA PHE A 198 18.91 -4.57 -7.10
C PHE A 198 18.81 -4.10 -8.56
N GLU A 199 18.46 -5.04 -9.45
CA GLU A 199 18.36 -4.81 -10.90
C GLU A 199 17.27 -5.70 -11.53
N HIS A 200 16.67 -5.23 -12.63
CA HIS A 200 15.71 -6.02 -13.42
C HIS A 200 16.33 -7.25 -14.10
N VAL A 201 17.62 -7.15 -14.43
CA VAL A 201 18.40 -8.22 -15.05
C VAL A 201 19.35 -8.76 -14.00
N SER A 202 19.37 -10.07 -13.79
CA SER A 202 20.29 -10.65 -12.82
C SER A 202 21.75 -10.49 -13.28
N PRO A 203 22.73 -10.56 -12.37
CA PRO A 203 24.16 -10.58 -12.73
C PRO A 203 24.54 -11.73 -13.69
N SER A 204 23.75 -12.80 -13.73
CA SER A 204 23.88 -13.92 -14.66
C SER A 204 23.19 -13.69 -16.02
N GLY A 205 22.58 -12.52 -16.23
CA GLY A 205 21.92 -12.12 -17.47
C GLY A 205 20.47 -12.59 -17.63
N VAL A 206 19.85 -13.12 -16.58
CA VAL A 206 18.46 -13.59 -16.62
C VAL A 206 17.53 -12.38 -16.59
N VAL A 207 16.69 -12.26 -17.62
CA VAL A 207 15.72 -11.16 -17.75
C VAL A 207 14.31 -11.60 -17.32
N LEU A 208 13.40 -10.64 -17.12
CA LEU A 208 11.98 -10.89 -16.79
C LEU A 208 11.35 -11.98 -17.66
N LYS A 209 11.54 -11.91 -18.98
CA LYS A 209 10.99 -12.89 -19.92
C LYS A 209 11.42 -14.32 -19.60
N ASP A 210 12.69 -14.51 -19.25
CA ASP A 210 13.23 -15.84 -18.94
C ASP A 210 12.63 -16.37 -17.63
N ARG A 211 12.49 -15.50 -16.61
CA ARG A 211 11.86 -15.85 -15.33
C ARG A 211 10.39 -16.25 -15.51
N LEU A 212 9.62 -15.46 -16.27
CA LEU A 212 8.21 -15.76 -16.56
C LEU A 212 8.06 -17.08 -17.34
N GLN A 213 8.93 -17.34 -18.32
CA GLN A 213 8.92 -18.59 -19.07
C GLN A 213 9.30 -19.80 -18.21
N ALA A 214 10.29 -19.66 -17.32
CA ALA A 214 10.69 -20.71 -16.39
C ALA A 214 9.55 -21.11 -15.42
N SER A 215 8.73 -20.14 -15.01
CA SER A 215 7.53 -20.37 -14.18
C SER A 215 6.27 -20.73 -14.99
N ASN A 216 6.38 -20.97 -16.30
CA ASN A 216 5.28 -21.32 -17.20
C ASN A 216 4.15 -20.26 -17.29
N VAL A 217 4.47 -18.98 -17.12
CA VAL A 217 3.51 -17.89 -17.26
C VAL A 217 3.12 -17.75 -18.74
N ALA A 218 1.83 -17.78 -19.02
CA ALA A 218 1.30 -17.43 -20.34
C ALA A 218 1.12 -15.91 -20.43
N PHE A 219 1.80 -15.26 -21.38
CA PHE A 219 1.68 -13.80 -21.57
C PHE A 219 1.98 -13.37 -23.02
N ARG A 220 1.42 -12.22 -23.42
CA ARG A 220 1.69 -11.52 -24.69
C ARG A 220 2.76 -10.45 -24.51
N PHE A 221 2.64 -9.68 -23.44
CA PHE A 221 3.67 -8.76 -22.97
C PHE A 221 3.63 -8.68 -21.44
N ALA A 222 4.73 -8.20 -20.86
CA ALA A 222 4.94 -8.12 -19.43
C ALA A 222 5.69 -6.84 -19.06
N GLY A 223 5.49 -6.38 -17.82
CA GLY A 223 6.24 -5.29 -17.20
C GLY A 223 6.62 -5.68 -15.77
N GLU A 224 7.66 -5.05 -15.23
CA GLU A 224 8.16 -5.31 -13.89
C GLU A 224 8.41 -4.01 -13.14
N ASN A 225 7.97 -3.96 -11.89
CA ASN A 225 8.46 -3.00 -10.91
C ASN A 225 9.27 -3.74 -9.85
N ILE A 226 10.33 -3.12 -9.34
CA ILE A 226 11.10 -3.62 -8.21
C ILE A 226 11.29 -2.51 -7.17
N ALA A 227 11.31 -2.88 -5.90
CA ALA A 227 11.58 -1.97 -4.77
C ALA A 227 12.36 -2.69 -3.66
N THR A 228 13.07 -1.94 -2.82
CA THR A 228 13.80 -2.49 -1.67
C THR A 228 14.00 -1.44 -0.58
N GLY A 229 14.12 -1.89 0.68
CA GLY A 229 14.49 -1.03 1.82
C GLY A 229 13.37 -0.20 2.44
N HIS A 230 12.14 -0.31 1.95
CA HIS A 230 10.97 0.36 2.54
C HIS A 230 10.51 -0.34 3.82
N THR A 231 9.90 0.41 4.74
CA THR A 231 9.48 -0.13 6.04
C THR A 231 8.19 -0.94 5.97
N SER A 232 7.33 -0.71 4.97
CA SER A 232 6.15 -1.53 4.71
C SER A 232 5.63 -1.40 3.28
N SER A 233 4.74 -2.33 2.91
CA SER A 233 4.12 -2.41 1.59
C SER A 233 3.32 -1.16 1.19
N ILE A 234 2.74 -0.44 2.15
CA ILE A 234 2.06 0.85 1.89
C ILE A 234 3.07 1.87 1.33
N PHE A 235 4.25 2.00 1.95
CA PHE A 235 5.29 2.92 1.48
C PHE A 235 5.90 2.49 0.15
N VAL A 236 6.07 1.18 -0.08
CA VAL A 236 6.50 0.64 -1.39
C VAL A 236 5.53 1.08 -2.48
N HIS A 237 4.24 0.85 -2.27
CA HIS A 237 3.19 1.18 -3.24
C HIS A 237 3.20 2.66 -3.62
N HIS A 238 3.21 3.56 -2.63
CA HIS A 238 3.23 5.00 -2.90
C HIS A 238 4.53 5.45 -3.59
N SER A 239 5.68 4.87 -3.23
CA SER A 239 6.96 5.15 -3.88
C SER A 239 6.99 4.68 -5.35
N LEU A 240 6.45 3.50 -5.64
CA LEU A 240 6.30 3.01 -7.01
C LEU A 240 5.32 3.87 -7.82
N LEU A 241 4.20 4.27 -7.22
CA LEU A 241 3.21 5.14 -7.88
C LEU A 241 3.76 6.53 -8.23
N ASN A 242 4.68 7.06 -7.42
CA ASN A 242 5.33 8.35 -7.63
C ASN A 242 6.60 8.27 -8.51
N SER A 243 7.05 7.08 -8.90
CA SER A 243 8.05 6.92 -9.96
C SER A 243 7.38 6.80 -11.33
N MET A 244 7.65 7.74 -12.24
CA MET A 244 7.01 7.74 -13.57
C MET A 244 7.23 6.46 -14.38
N ASP A 245 8.37 5.79 -14.22
CA ASP A 245 8.63 4.54 -14.94
C ASP A 245 7.86 3.36 -14.34
N HIS A 246 7.76 3.28 -13.00
CA HIS A 246 6.98 2.23 -12.32
C HIS A 246 5.47 2.46 -12.44
N ARG A 247 5.03 3.72 -12.37
CA ARG A 247 3.65 4.16 -12.55
C ARG A 247 3.06 3.72 -13.88
N LYS A 248 3.85 3.74 -14.95
CA LYS A 248 3.42 3.26 -16.28
C LYS A 248 2.96 1.80 -16.23
N ASN A 249 3.62 0.96 -15.42
CA ASN A 249 3.20 -0.43 -15.24
C ASN A 249 1.93 -0.51 -14.39
N LEU A 250 1.94 0.15 -13.22
CA LEU A 250 0.82 0.14 -12.26
C LEU A 250 -0.49 0.59 -12.91
N LEU A 251 -0.44 1.60 -13.79
CA LEU A 251 -1.59 2.19 -14.49
C LEU A 251 -1.63 1.86 -16.00
N HIS A 252 -1.01 0.76 -16.44
CA HIS A 252 -1.16 0.33 -17.83
C HIS A 252 -2.55 -0.30 -18.04
N SER A 253 -3.27 0.13 -19.08
CA SER A 253 -4.61 -0.39 -19.42
C SER A 253 -4.61 -1.85 -19.87
N ASP A 254 -3.55 -2.24 -20.56
CA ASP A 254 -3.54 -3.52 -21.27
C ASP A 254 -3.09 -4.70 -20.40
N PHE A 255 -2.56 -4.45 -19.20
CA PHE A 255 -2.27 -5.51 -18.23
C PHE A 255 -3.58 -6.08 -17.67
N THR A 256 -3.61 -7.40 -17.50
CA THR A 256 -4.79 -8.12 -17.00
C THR A 256 -4.51 -8.90 -15.73
N HIS A 257 -3.24 -9.24 -15.47
CA HIS A 257 -2.85 -9.97 -14.28
C HIS A 257 -1.61 -9.37 -13.62
N LEU A 258 -1.44 -9.71 -12.35
CA LEU A 258 -0.34 -9.29 -11.49
C LEU A 258 0.14 -10.46 -10.64
N GLY A 259 1.45 -10.66 -10.60
CA GLY A 259 2.12 -11.49 -9.61
C GLY A 259 3.09 -10.66 -8.78
N ILE A 260 3.05 -10.81 -7.45
CA ILE A 260 3.93 -10.07 -6.54
C ILE A 260 4.75 -11.07 -5.75
N GLY A 261 6.03 -10.77 -5.58
CA GLY A 261 6.96 -11.58 -4.81
C GLY A 261 7.76 -10.75 -3.83
N VAL A 262 7.89 -11.25 -2.61
CA VAL A 262 8.66 -10.60 -1.54
C VAL A 262 9.72 -11.56 -1.00
N ALA A 263 10.88 -11.01 -0.63
CA ALA A 263 11.91 -11.73 0.10
C ALA A 263 12.68 -10.77 1.01
N TYR A 264 13.23 -11.30 2.11
CA TYR A 264 14.12 -10.56 3.00
C TYR A 264 15.55 -11.08 2.86
N ASN A 265 16.54 -10.19 2.91
CA ASN A 265 17.94 -10.62 2.99
C ASN A 265 18.36 -10.92 4.44
N GLU A 266 19.63 -11.28 4.65
CA GLU A 266 20.17 -11.61 5.98
C GLU A 266 20.12 -10.46 7.01
N LEU A 267 19.86 -9.22 6.56
CA LEU A 267 19.72 -8.03 7.39
C LEU A 267 18.26 -7.58 7.54
N ASP A 268 17.33 -8.47 7.20
CA ASP A 268 15.88 -8.22 7.13
C ASP A 268 15.49 -7.09 6.17
N VAL A 269 16.36 -6.71 5.23
CA VAL A 269 16.03 -5.71 4.21
C VAL A 269 15.08 -6.36 3.20
N PRO A 270 13.91 -5.76 2.94
CA PRO A 270 12.93 -6.35 2.05
C PRO A 270 13.23 -6.04 0.59
N TYR A 271 12.89 -6.99 -0.28
CA TYR A 271 12.94 -6.89 -1.73
C TYR A 271 11.56 -7.26 -2.29
N TYR A 272 11.05 -6.42 -3.17
CA TYR A 272 9.73 -6.53 -3.76
C TYR A 272 9.85 -6.59 -5.27
N THR A 273 9.07 -7.46 -5.90
CA THR A 273 8.93 -7.56 -7.36
C THR A 273 7.45 -7.62 -7.72
N GLU A 274 6.99 -6.75 -8.62
CA GLU A 274 5.65 -6.77 -9.20
C GLU A 274 5.74 -7.11 -10.70
N ASN A 275 5.28 -8.30 -11.07
CA ASN A 275 5.21 -8.76 -12.46
C ASN A 275 3.80 -8.56 -13.02
N TYR A 276 3.67 -7.57 -13.89
CA TYR A 276 2.44 -7.27 -14.61
C TYR A 276 2.42 -8.05 -15.92
N VAL A 277 1.32 -8.74 -16.24
CA VAL A 277 1.21 -9.50 -17.49
C VAL A 277 -0.12 -9.29 -18.20
N GLN A 278 -0.07 -9.28 -19.53
CA GLN A 278 -1.25 -9.42 -20.38
C GLN A 278 -1.34 -10.86 -20.90
N LYS A 279 -2.50 -11.50 -20.71
CA LYS A 279 -2.85 -12.79 -21.31
C LYS A 279 -3.58 -12.64 -22.65
#